data_AF-A0A949ZWS6-F1
#
_entry.id   AF-A0A949ZWS6-F1
#
_cell.length_a   1.000
_cell.length_b   1.000
_cell.length_c   1.000
_cell.angle_alpha   90.00
_cell.angle_beta   90.00
_cell.angle_gamma   90.00
#
_symmetry.space_group_name_H-M   'P 1'
#
loop_
_entity.id
_entity.type
_entity.pdbx_description
1 polymer ?
#
loop_
_entity_poly.entity_id
_entity_poly.type
_entity_poly.pdbx_seq_one_letter_code
_entity_poly.pdbx_strand_id
1 'polypeptide(L)'
;MDLEVVDALRAAGVPDDKARAVVASLHREIDQRYALHAAQLATRGDLADGIGGVKLAIAQLETKAMTGIAEMRVELIKWFLGSMIAMTGIILASVRVMIR
;
A
#
# COMPACT_ATOMS: atom_id res chain seq x y z
N MET A 1 -8.02 -22.90 33.97
CA MET A 1 -6.72 -22.21 34.05
C MET A 1 -6.50 -21.55 35.41
N ASP A 2 -7.22 -20.47 35.77
CA ASP A 2 -6.90 -19.72 37.01
C ASP A 2 -7.00 -20.54 38.30
N LEU A 3 -8.04 -21.38 38.42
CA LEU A 3 -8.21 -22.29 39.56
C LEU A 3 -7.13 -23.37 39.63
N GLU A 4 -6.69 -23.90 38.48
CA GLU A 4 -5.67 -24.95 38.41
C GLU A 4 -4.29 -24.42 38.85
N VAL A 5 -3.98 -23.16 38.52
CA VAL A 5 -2.74 -22.51 38.95
C VAL A 5 -2.77 -22.19 40.44
N VAL A 6 -3.91 -21.73 40.96
CA VAL A 6 -4.09 -21.54 42.42
C VAL A 6 -3.92 -22.87 43.16
N ASP A 7 -4.53 -23.94 42.67
CA ASP A 7 -4.44 -25.26 43.32
C ASP A 7 -3.02 -25.85 43.25
N ALA A 8 -2.30 -25.62 42.16
CA ALA A 8 -0.87 -25.97 42.07
C ALA A 8 -0.01 -25.18 43.06
N LEU A 9 -0.27 -23.88 43.23
CA LEU A 9 0.43 -23.04 44.22
C LEU A 9 0.13 -23.48 45.65
N ARG A 10 -1.12 -23.85 45.96
CA ARG A 10 -1.50 -24.44 47.25
C ARG A 10 -0.78 -25.77 47.50
N ALA A 11 -0.74 -26.64 46.49
CA ALA A 11 -0.02 -27.93 46.58
C ALA A 11 1.50 -27.74 46.80
N ALA A 12 2.06 -26.62 46.33
CA ALA A 12 3.43 -26.20 46.58
C ALA A 12 3.64 -25.50 47.95
N GLY A 13 2.60 -25.42 48.79
CA GLY A 13 2.68 -24.83 50.13
C GLY A 13 2.52 -23.30 50.18
N VAL A 14 2.07 -22.66 49.10
CA VAL A 14 1.80 -21.21 49.11
C VAL A 14 0.48 -20.92 49.84
N PRO A 15 0.45 -19.96 50.79
CA PRO A 15 -0.79 -19.53 51.45
C PRO A 15 -1.87 -19.08 50.45
N ASP A 16 -3.15 -19.38 50.74
CA ASP A 16 -4.24 -19.17 49.77
C ASP A 16 -4.33 -17.73 49.26
N ASP A 17 -4.26 -16.79 50.18
CA ASP A 17 -4.27 -15.35 49.94
C ASP A 17 -3.11 -14.92 49.02
N LYS A 18 -1.92 -15.52 49.17
CA LYS A 18 -0.78 -15.28 48.28
C LYS A 18 -0.94 -15.97 46.92
N ALA A 19 -1.44 -17.20 46.90
CA ALA A 19 -1.67 -17.94 45.65
C ALA A 19 -2.65 -17.19 44.74
N ARG A 20 -3.75 -16.69 45.31
CA ARG A 20 -4.73 -15.86 44.59
C ARG A 20 -4.13 -14.53 44.12
N ALA A 21 -3.32 -13.88 44.96
CA ALA A 21 -2.67 -12.62 44.58
C ALA A 21 -1.69 -12.80 43.41
N VAL A 22 -0.92 -13.89 43.39
CA VAL A 22 0.00 -14.22 42.29
C VAL A 22 -0.78 -14.44 40.99
N VAL A 23 -1.83 -15.25 41.01
CA VAL A 23 -2.65 -15.50 39.82
C VAL A 23 -3.33 -14.23 39.32
N ALA A 24 -3.83 -13.38 40.22
CA ALA A 24 -4.42 -12.09 39.84
C ALA A 24 -3.39 -11.13 39.20
N SER A 25 -2.14 -11.14 39.67
CA SER A 25 -1.07 -10.35 39.06
C SER A 25 -0.68 -10.90 37.69
N LEU A 26 -0.63 -12.22 37.53
CA LEU A 26 -0.33 -12.91 36.28
C LEU A 26 -1.40 -12.62 35.22
N HIS A 27 -2.68 -12.71 35.59
CA HIS A 27 -3.78 -12.39 34.71
C HIS A 27 -3.70 -10.94 34.21
N ARG A 28 -3.41 -10.00 35.11
CA ARG A 28 -3.27 -8.58 34.77
C ARG A 28 -2.13 -8.31 33.79
N GLU A 29 -0.98 -8.97 34.00
CA GLU A 29 0.19 -8.86 33.10
C GLU A 29 -0.08 -9.51 31.74
N ILE A 30 -0.77 -10.65 31.71
CA ILE A 30 -1.18 -11.33 30.49
C ILE A 30 -2.12 -10.44 29.68
N ASP A 31 -3.17 -9.89 30.31
CA ASP A 31 -4.11 -8.98 29.66
C ASP A 31 -3.41 -7.74 29.12
N GLN A 32 -2.49 -7.15 29.88
CA GLN A 32 -1.75 -5.98 29.45
C GLN A 32 -0.90 -6.27 28.20
N ARG A 33 -0.23 -7.43 28.13
CA ARG A 33 0.54 -7.85 26.95
C ARG A 33 -0.35 -8.22 25.77
N TYR A 34 -1.47 -8.89 25.99
CA TYR A 34 -2.43 -9.19 24.94
C TYR A 34 -3.04 -7.92 24.35
N ALA A 35 -3.40 -6.95 25.19
CA ALA A 35 -3.90 -5.65 24.74
C ALA A 35 -2.86 -4.90 23.90
N LEU A 36 -1.59 -4.90 24.33
CA LEU A 36 -0.48 -4.30 23.56
C LEU A 36 -0.31 -4.98 22.20
N HIS A 37 -0.33 -6.31 22.15
CA HIS A 37 -0.16 -7.06 20.90
C HIS A 37 -1.38 -6.98 19.98
N ALA A 38 -2.59 -6.93 20.53
CA ALA A 38 -3.81 -6.71 19.75
C ALA A 38 -3.77 -5.38 19.01
N ALA A 39 -3.19 -4.33 19.61
CA ALA A 39 -3.01 -3.04 18.96
C ALA A 39 -1.94 -3.03 17.85
N GLN A 40 -1.01 -3.99 17.84
CA GLN A 40 0.07 -4.09 16.84
C GLN A 40 -0.27 -4.97 15.64
N LEU A 41 -1.31 -5.79 15.75
CA LEU A 41 -1.73 -6.70 14.69
C LEU A 41 -2.77 -6.03 13.82
N ALA A 42 -2.44 -5.80 12.55
CA ALA A 42 -3.44 -5.39 11.56
C ALA A 42 -4.53 -6.47 11.48
N THR A 43 -5.78 -6.06 11.64
CA THR A 43 -6.93 -6.96 11.53
C THR A 43 -7.14 -7.35 10.07
N ARG A 44 -7.98 -8.38 9.85
CA ARG A 44 -8.40 -8.74 8.49
C ARG A 44 -9.11 -7.59 7.77
N GLY A 45 -9.77 -6.69 8.52
CA GLY A 45 -10.40 -5.48 7.99
C GLY A 45 -9.34 -4.49 7.49
N ASP A 46 -8.33 -4.19 8.33
CA ASP A 46 -7.23 -3.29 7.95
C ASP A 46 -6.48 -3.80 6.70
N LEU A 47 -6.28 -5.11 6.59
CA LEU A 47 -5.70 -5.72 5.39
C LEU A 47 -6.61 -5.59 4.17
N ALA A 48 -7.93 -5.81 4.33
CA ALA A 48 -8.88 -5.67 3.23
C ALA A 48 -8.93 -4.23 2.72
N ASP A 49 -8.93 -3.25 3.61
CA ASP A 49 -8.90 -1.83 3.29
C ASP A 49 -7.58 -1.44 2.61
N GLY A 50 -6.45 -1.92 3.13
CA GLY A 50 -5.14 -1.72 2.51
C GLY A 50 -5.05 -2.31 1.11
N ILE A 51 -5.54 -3.55 0.91
CA ILE A 51 -5.60 -4.19 -0.41
C ILE A 51 -6.53 -3.41 -1.35
N GLY A 52 -7.67 -2.93 -0.86
CA GLY A 52 -8.58 -2.08 -1.61
C GLY A 52 -7.91 -0.79 -2.08
N GLY A 53 -7.21 -0.11 -1.18
CA GLY A 53 -6.43 1.10 -1.49
C GLY A 53 -5.34 0.86 -2.53
N VAL A 54 -4.59 -0.25 -2.41
CA VAL A 54 -3.57 -0.64 -3.39
C VAL A 54 -4.19 -0.90 -4.77
N LYS A 55 -5.31 -1.64 -4.84
CA LYS A 55 -6.01 -1.90 -6.10
C LYS A 55 -6.48 -0.61 -6.77
N LEU A 56 -7.01 0.34 -5.98
CA LEU A 56 -7.42 1.64 -6.49
C LEU A 56 -6.23 2.43 -7.05
N ALA A 57 -5.10 2.45 -6.32
CA ALA A 57 -3.89 3.13 -6.77
C ALA A 57 -3.33 2.53 -8.08
N ILE A 58 -3.38 1.20 -8.23
CA ILE A 58 -2.99 0.52 -9.47
C ILE A 58 -3.89 0.95 -10.63
N ALA A 59 -5.21 0.90 -10.47
CA ALA A 59 -6.15 1.30 -11.51
C ALA A 59 -5.96 2.78 -11.95
N GLN A 60 -5.66 3.66 -10.99
CA GLN A 60 -5.33 5.06 -11.27
C GLN A 60 -4.02 5.21 -12.04
N LEU A 61 -2.99 4.45 -11.68
CA LEU A 61 -1.70 4.46 -12.39
C LEU A 61 -1.83 3.95 -13.83
N GLU A 62 -2.58 2.86 -14.05
CA GLU A 62 -2.86 2.33 -15.39
C GLU A 62 -3.56 3.38 -16.25
N THR A 63 -4.60 4.02 -15.71
CA THR A 63 -5.34 5.08 -16.42
C THR A 63 -4.42 6.25 -16.77
N LYS A 64 -3.61 6.74 -15.82
CA LYS A 64 -2.67 7.84 -16.06
C LYS A 64 -1.63 7.49 -17.12
N ALA A 65 -1.11 6.26 -17.10
CA ALA A 65 -0.14 5.80 -18.08
C ALA A 65 -0.75 5.76 -19.50
N MET A 66 -1.97 5.23 -19.63
CA MET A 66 -2.67 5.18 -20.92
C MET A 66 -2.97 6.58 -21.46
N THR A 67 -3.42 7.51 -20.60
CA THR A 67 -3.65 8.90 -20.99
C THR A 67 -2.36 9.59 -21.41
N GLY A 68 -1.27 9.44 -20.65
CA GLY A 68 0.02 10.03 -21.00
C GLY A 68 0.57 9.50 -22.34
N ILE A 69 0.42 8.21 -22.62
CA ILE A 69 0.77 7.63 -23.93
C ILE A 69 -0.09 8.21 -25.05
N ALA A 70 -1.40 8.40 -24.83
CA ALA A 70 -2.29 8.98 -25.82
C ALA A 70 -1.91 10.43 -26.14
N GLU A 71 -1.62 11.24 -25.12
CA GLU A 71 -1.17 12.62 -25.26
C GLU A 71 0.16 12.70 -26.04
N MET A 72 1.14 11.87 -25.66
CA MET A 72 2.42 11.79 -26.37
C MET A 72 2.24 11.39 -27.84
N ARG A 73 1.35 10.43 -28.15
CA ARG A 73 1.05 10.02 -29.53
C ARG A 73 0.48 11.20 -30.33
N VAL A 74 -0.45 11.96 -29.76
CA VAL A 74 -1.04 13.13 -30.42
C VAL A 74 0.02 14.21 -30.67
N GLU A 75 0.88 14.48 -29.68
CA GLU A 75 1.93 15.47 -29.81
C GLU A 75 2.97 15.08 -30.86
N LEU A 76 3.39 13.81 -30.88
CA LEU A 76 4.26 13.28 -31.93
C LEU A 76 3.64 13.45 -33.31
N ILE A 77 2.36 13.09 -33.50
CA ILE A 77 1.66 13.25 -34.78
C ILE A 77 1.67 14.73 -35.21
N LYS A 78 1.39 15.66 -34.30
CA LYS A 78 1.42 17.11 -34.61
C LYS A 78 2.80 17.55 -35.09
N TRP A 79 3.86 17.16 -34.40
CA TRP A 79 5.24 17.51 -34.77
C TRP A 79 5.68 16.86 -36.08
N PHE A 80 5.35 15.59 -36.32
CA PHE A 80 5.63 14.90 -37.58
C PHE A 80 4.92 15.57 -38.77
N LEU A 81 3.65 15.94 -38.61
CA LEU A 81 2.91 16.58 -39.70
C LEU A 81 3.47 17.98 -40.01
N GLY A 82 3.81 18.76 -38.97
CA GLY A 82 4.47 20.06 -39.12
C GLY A 82 5.81 19.97 -39.84
N SER A 83 6.64 18.96 -39.50
CA SER A 83 7.95 18.78 -40.15
C SER A 83 7.81 18.34 -41.62
N MET A 84 6.83 17.50 -41.96
CA MET A 84 6.55 17.11 -43.35
C MET A 84 6.17 18.31 -44.23
N ILE A 85 5.31 19.20 -43.70
CA ILE A 85 4.93 20.42 -44.41
C ILE A 85 6.14 21.32 -44.63
N ALA A 86 6.98 21.50 -43.59
CA ALA A 86 8.21 22.28 -43.69
C ALA A 86 9.18 21.69 -44.73
N MET A 87 9.41 20.37 -44.73
CA MET A 87 10.28 19.70 -45.71
C MET A 87 9.77 19.89 -47.14
N THR A 88 8.46 19.78 -47.36
CA THR A 88 7.87 19.98 -48.69
C THR A 88 8.06 21.41 -49.18
N GLY A 89 7.89 22.39 -48.30
CA GLY A 89 8.15 23.81 -48.61
C GLY A 89 9.60 24.08 -48.99
N ILE A 90 10.56 23.48 -48.29
CA ILE A 90 12.00 23.60 -48.60
C ILE A 90 12.29 23.00 -49.98
N ILE A 91 11.78 21.80 -50.27
CA ILE A 91 11.98 21.15 -51.57
C ILE A 91 11.44 22.01 -52.72
N LEU A 92 10.21 22.53 -52.58
CA LEU A 92 9.60 23.41 -53.58
C LEU A 92 10.41 24.69 -53.80
N ALA A 93 10.91 25.29 -52.73
CA ALA A 93 11.77 26.48 -52.82
C ALA A 93 13.09 26.17 -53.55
N SER A 94 13.73 25.04 -53.25
CA SER A 94 14.96 24.60 -53.91
C SER A 94 14.75 24.35 -55.41
N VAL A 95 13.67 23.66 -55.79
CA VAL A 95 13.32 23.41 -57.20
C VAL A 95 13.06 24.74 -57.94
N ARG A 96 12.36 25.68 -57.31
CA ARG A 96 12.09 27.00 -57.90
C ARG A 96 13.38 27.79 -58.17
N VAL A 97 14.39 27.68 -57.30
CA VAL A 97 15.70 28.32 -57.50
C VAL A 97 16.47 27.70 -58.66
N MET A 98 16.33 26.38 -58.90
CA MET A 98 17.03 25.69 -59.99
C MET A 98 16.47 25.96 -61.39
N ILE A 99 15.18 26.29 -61.51
CA ILE A 99 14.50 26.48 -62.82
C ILE A 99 14.56 27.95 -63.29
N ARG A 100 15.02 28.87 -62.45
CA ARG A 100 15.12 30.31 -62.74
C ARG A 100 16.51 30.69 -63.24
#